data_AF-A0A355DYR4-F1
#
_entry.id   AF-A0A355DYR4-F1
#
_cell.length_a   1.000
_cell.length_b   1.000
_cell.length_c   1.000
_cell.angle_alpha   90.00
_cell.angle_beta   90.00
_cell.angle_gamma   90.00
#
_symmetry.space_group_name_H-M   'P 1'
#
loop_
_entity.id
_entity.type
_entity.pdbx_description
1 polymer ?
#
loop_
_entity_poly.entity_id
_entity_poly.type
_entity_poly.pdbx_seq_one_letter_code
_entity_poly.pdbx_strand_id
1 'polypeptide(L)'
;ISNFVDDSRYSIWDLGRDLSTHLHQHLTEFLMPQTWADLAFIAVAKGPGSFTGTRIGIVTARTLAQQLDIPLFGISTLAAVAWFVKGGGEW
;
A
#
# COMPACT_ATOMS: atom_id res chain seq x y z
N ILE A 1 -23.19 3.22 2.85
CA ILE A 1 -21.85 2.59 2.70
C ILE A 1 -21.31 3.15 1.40
N SER A 2 -20.58 4.26 1.48
CA SER A 2 -20.30 5.12 0.33
C SER A 2 -19.28 4.45 -0.59
N ASN A 3 -19.64 4.40 -1.87
CA ASN A 3 -18.80 4.01 -2.99
C ASN A 3 -17.49 4.81 -2.99
N PHE A 4 -16.35 4.15 -2.85
CA PHE A 4 -15.01 4.69 -3.21
C PHE A 4 -14.81 4.74 -4.73
N VAL A 5 -15.89 4.87 -5.51
CA VAL A 5 -15.90 4.59 -6.96
C VAL A 5 -15.33 5.73 -7.80
N ASP A 6 -15.13 6.93 -7.25
CA ASP A 6 -14.78 8.09 -8.06
C ASP A 6 -13.27 8.37 -8.20
N ASP A 7 -12.41 7.82 -7.32
CA ASP A 7 -10.95 8.02 -7.45
C ASP A 7 -10.15 6.88 -6.80
N SER A 8 -10.08 5.73 -7.48
CA SER A 8 -9.18 4.63 -7.12
C SER A 8 -7.95 4.66 -8.03
N ARG A 9 -6.81 5.09 -7.49
CA ARG A 9 -5.51 5.10 -8.19
C ARG A 9 -4.67 3.93 -7.72
N TYR A 10 -3.92 3.31 -8.62
CA TYR A 10 -2.92 2.30 -8.27
C TYR A 10 -1.71 2.40 -9.20
N SER A 11 -0.56 1.92 -8.72
CA SER A 11 0.69 1.81 -9.48
C SER A 11 1.43 0.54 -9.06
N ILE A 12 2.22 0.00 -9.98
CA ILE A 12 3.09 -1.16 -9.74
C ILE A 12 4.50 -0.77 -10.18
N TRP A 13 5.47 -1.00 -9.29
CA TRP A 13 6.88 -0.71 -9.55
C TRP A 13 7.72 -1.96 -9.35
N ASP A 14 8.51 -2.32 -10.36
CA ASP A 14 9.51 -3.40 -10.24
C ASP A 14 10.84 -2.81 -9.78
N LEU A 15 11.03 -2.78 -8.45
CA LEU A 15 12.20 -2.16 -7.81
C LEU A 15 13.29 -3.16 -7.43
N GLY A 16 13.01 -4.47 -7.49
CA GLY A 16 13.96 -5.53 -7.15
C GLY A 16 14.78 -5.24 -5.87
N ARG A 17 16.11 -5.15 -6.04
CA ARG A 17 17.07 -4.88 -4.94
C ARG A 17 17.11 -3.41 -4.51
N ASP A 18 16.60 -2.50 -5.33
CA ASP A 18 16.63 -1.05 -5.09
C ASP A 18 15.36 -0.53 -4.41
N LEU A 19 14.49 -1.44 -3.95
CA LEU A 19 13.25 -1.13 -3.25
C LEU A 19 13.44 -0.10 -2.13
N SER A 20 14.40 -0.32 -1.23
CA SER A 20 14.62 0.59 -0.09
C SER A 20 15.08 1.98 -0.52
N THR A 21 15.76 2.09 -1.66
CA THR A 21 16.32 3.35 -2.16
C THR A 21 15.24 4.22 -2.78
N HIS A 22 14.32 3.63 -3.54
CA HIS A 22 13.36 4.38 -4.37
C HIS A 22 11.93 4.40 -3.83
N LEU A 23 11.58 3.56 -2.83
CA LEU A 23 10.21 3.45 -2.33
C LEU A 23 9.60 4.79 -1.91
N HIS A 24 10.33 5.59 -1.12
CA HIS A 24 9.81 6.85 -0.62
C HIS A 24 9.55 7.86 -1.76
N GLN A 25 10.45 7.93 -2.73
CA GLN A 25 10.29 8.80 -3.91
C GLN A 25 9.03 8.41 -4.69
N HIS A 26 8.87 7.13 -5.02
CA HIS A 26 7.71 6.65 -5.78
C HIS A 26 6.38 6.86 -5.05
N LEU A 27 6.35 6.67 -3.72
CA LEU A 27 5.13 6.97 -2.95
C LEU A 27 4.81 8.47 -2.98
N THR A 28 5.82 9.33 -2.89
CA THR A 28 5.63 10.79 -2.92
C THR A 28 5.12 11.25 -4.30
N GLU A 29 5.70 10.72 -5.38
CA GLU A 29 5.24 10.96 -6.75
C GLU A 29 3.81 10.46 -6.97
N PHE A 30 3.49 9.27 -6.45
CA PHE A 30 2.16 8.68 -6.57
C PHE A 30 1.09 9.48 -5.81
N LEU A 31 1.44 10.08 -4.66
CA LEU A 31 0.48 10.83 -3.86
C LEU A 31 0.06 12.15 -4.52
N MET A 32 0.85 12.73 -5.43
CA MET A 32 0.51 14.01 -6.02
C MET A 32 -0.87 13.96 -6.72
N PRO A 33 -1.72 15.00 -6.59
CA PRO A 33 -1.46 16.29 -5.93
C PRO A 33 -1.75 16.31 -4.42
N GLN A 34 -2.10 15.19 -3.80
CA GLN A 34 -2.30 15.07 -2.36
C GLN A 34 -0.96 15.03 -1.61
N THR A 35 -1.03 15.23 -0.31
CA THR A 35 0.09 15.12 0.62
C THR A 35 -0.14 13.98 1.62
N TRP A 36 0.91 13.62 2.36
CA TRP A 36 0.81 12.61 3.42
C TRP A 36 -0.25 12.93 4.49
N ALA A 37 -0.49 14.21 4.74
CA ALA A 37 -1.46 14.66 5.75
C ALA A 37 -2.92 14.46 5.32
N ASP A 38 -3.18 14.27 4.02
CA ASP A 38 -4.53 14.05 3.50
C ASP A 38 -4.99 12.59 3.65
N LEU A 39 -4.09 11.70 4.10
CA LEU A 39 -4.40 10.29 4.30
C LEU A 39 -5.20 10.07 5.59
N ALA A 40 -6.35 9.41 5.47
CA ALA A 40 -7.18 9.04 6.62
C ALA A 40 -6.71 7.76 7.34
N PHE A 41 -6.06 6.84 6.61
CA PHE A 41 -5.52 5.59 7.13
C PHE A 41 -4.51 5.00 6.13
N ILE A 42 -3.70 4.04 6.59
CA ILE A 42 -2.82 3.25 5.73
C ILE A 42 -3.20 1.76 5.84
N ALA A 43 -3.16 1.05 4.73
CA ALA A 43 -3.26 -0.40 4.71
C ALA A 43 -2.00 -1.00 4.07
N VAL A 44 -1.50 -2.11 4.62
CA VAL A 44 -0.28 -2.78 4.13
C VAL A 44 -0.47 -4.28 4.08
N ALA A 45 0.04 -4.90 3.02
CA ALA A 45 0.07 -6.35 2.89
C ALA A 45 1.05 -6.97 3.91
N LYS A 46 0.59 -7.92 4.72
CA LYS A 46 1.39 -8.61 5.75
C LYS A 46 1.92 -9.99 5.33
N GLY A 47 1.83 -10.32 4.04
CA GLY A 47 2.29 -11.58 3.47
C GLY A 47 1.19 -12.64 3.27
N PRO A 48 1.54 -13.81 2.69
CA PRO A 48 2.90 -14.22 2.31
C PRO A 48 3.47 -13.42 1.12
N GLY A 49 4.80 -13.33 1.03
CA GLY A 49 5.54 -12.55 0.02
C GLY A 49 7.05 -12.58 0.26
N SER A 50 7.82 -11.77 -0.49
CA SER A 50 9.27 -11.63 -0.27
C SER A 50 9.56 -11.23 1.18
N PHE A 51 10.46 -11.95 1.87
CA PHE A 51 10.79 -11.67 3.28
C PHE A 51 11.28 -10.22 3.47
N THR A 52 12.22 -9.80 2.62
CA THR A 52 12.79 -8.45 2.66
C THR A 52 11.75 -7.40 2.25
N GLY A 53 11.07 -7.59 1.12
CA GLY A 53 10.08 -6.63 0.62
C GLY A 53 8.89 -6.44 1.56
N THR A 54 8.37 -7.54 2.11
CA THR A 54 7.26 -7.50 3.09
C THR A 54 7.67 -6.74 4.35
N ARG A 55 8.89 -6.99 4.88
CA ARG A 55 9.38 -6.26 6.06
C ARG A 55 9.58 -4.78 5.79
N ILE A 56 10.18 -4.42 4.65
CA ILE A 56 10.34 -3.01 4.25
C ILE A 56 8.96 -2.35 4.18
N GLY A 57 8.00 -2.93 3.46
CA GLY A 57 6.65 -2.38 3.34
C GLY A 57 5.95 -2.20 4.69
N ILE A 58 5.99 -3.21 5.57
CA ILE A 58 5.37 -3.14 6.90
C ILE A 58 6.01 -2.04 7.77
N VAL A 59 7.34 -1.96 7.78
CA VAL A 59 8.06 -0.95 8.58
C VAL A 59 7.77 0.44 8.05
N THR A 60 7.83 0.65 6.72
CA THR A 60 7.48 1.93 6.09
C THR A 60 6.06 2.36 6.43
N ALA A 61 5.07 1.48 6.25
CA ALA A 61 3.67 1.78 6.56
C ALA A 61 3.45 2.10 8.04
N ARG A 62 4.10 1.34 8.94
CA ARG A 62 4.05 1.59 10.39
C ARG A 62 4.64 2.93 10.77
N THR A 63 5.84 3.23 10.28
CA THR A 63 6.49 4.51 10.54
C THR A 63 5.62 5.67 10.06
N LEU A 64 5.10 5.60 8.82
CA LEU A 64 4.24 6.65 8.27
C LEU A 64 2.96 6.83 9.09
N ALA A 65 2.24 5.75 9.39
CA ALA A 65 1.01 5.80 10.17
C ALA A 65 1.24 6.39 11.57
N GLN A 66 2.37 6.06 12.21
CA GLN A 66 2.75 6.61 13.51
C GLN A 66 3.11 8.10 13.44
N GLN A 67 3.81 8.54 12.38
CA GLN A 67 4.15 9.95 12.21
C GLN A 67 2.93 10.82 11.88
N LEU A 68 1.95 10.25 11.18
CA LEU A 68 0.72 10.94 10.79
C LEU A 68 -0.40 10.81 11.83
N ASP A 69 -0.21 9.99 12.87
CA ASP A 69 -1.22 9.65 13.88
C ASP A 69 -2.52 9.10 13.27
N ILE A 70 -2.40 8.20 12.28
CA ILE A 70 -3.53 7.59 11.58
C ILE A 70 -3.57 6.06 11.74
N PRO A 71 -4.76 5.43 11.61
CA PRO A 71 -4.89 3.98 11.69
C PRO A 71 -4.07 3.23 10.64
N LEU A 72 -3.47 2.10 11.04
CA LEU A 72 -2.80 1.15 10.16
C LEU A 72 -3.49 -0.20 10.16
N PHE A 73 -3.83 -0.70 8.97
CA PHE A 73 -4.45 -2.01 8.77
C PHE A 73 -3.50 -2.99 8.09
N GLY A 74 -3.29 -4.15 8.70
CA GLY A 74 -2.52 -5.24 8.10
C GLY A 74 -3.43 -6.19 7.34
N ILE A 75 -3.25 -6.32 6.03
CA ILE A 75 -4.10 -7.15 5.15
C ILE A 75 -3.34 -8.41 4.72
N SER A 76 -3.96 -9.58 4.88
CA SER A 76 -3.38 -10.83 4.37
C SER A 76 -3.32 -10.77 2.84
N THR A 77 -2.14 -11.00 2.26
CA THR A 77 -1.95 -10.99 0.80
C THR A 77 -2.87 -12.00 0.14
N LEU A 78 -2.98 -13.21 0.70
CA LEU A 78 -3.82 -14.25 0.13
C LEU A 78 -5.31 -13.89 0.22
N ALA A 79 -5.74 -13.26 1.32
CA ALA A 79 -7.11 -12.79 1.46
C ALA A 79 -7.43 -11.67 0.44
N ALA A 80 -6.49 -10.77 0.20
CA ALA A 80 -6.63 -9.72 -0.81
C ALA A 80 -6.76 -10.29 -2.22
N VAL A 81 -5.94 -11.29 -2.58
CA VAL A 81 -6.04 -12.00 -3.86
C VAL A 81 -7.38 -12.73 -3.99
N ALA A 82 -7.81 -13.45 -2.95
CA ALA A 82 -9.10 -14.14 -2.97
C ALA A 82 -10.27 -13.16 -3.12
N TRP A 83 -10.20 -12.00 -2.47
CA TRP A 83 -11.18 -10.93 -2.62
C TRP A 83 -11.22 -10.40 -4.05
N PHE A 84 -10.06 -10.16 -4.66
CA PHE A 84 -9.94 -9.67 -6.03
C PHE A 84 -10.58 -10.63 -7.04
N VAL A 85 -10.26 -11.93 -6.95
CA VAL A 85 -10.84 -12.97 -7.81
C VAL A 85 -12.35 -13.08 -7.60
N LYS A 86 -12.82 -13.01 -6.34
CA LYS A 86 -14.26 -13.04 -6.03
C LYS A 86 -15.00 -11.81 -6.60
N GLY A 87 -14.31 -10.67 -6.71
CA GLY A 87 -14.86 -9.42 -7.25
C GLY A 87 -14.99 -9.37 -8.77
N GLY A 88 -14.55 -10.41 -9.51
CA GLY A 88 -14.66 -10.48 -10.97
C GLY A 88 -13.47 -9.88 -11.74
N GLY A 89 -12.30 -9.73 -11.12
CA GLY A 89 -11.09 -9.29 -11.82
C GLY A 89 -10.54 -10.39 -12.75
N GLU A 90 -10.44 -10.09 -14.04
CA GLU A 90 -9.74 -10.93 -15.04
C GLU A 90 -8.24 -10.57 -15.06
N TRP A 91 -7.36 -11.55 -15.23
CA TRP A 91 -5.89 -11.40 -15.17
C TRP A 91 -5.28 -10.87 -16.47
#